data_AF-K9WPX3-F1
#
_entry.id   AF-K9WPX3-F1
#
_cell.length_a   1.000
_cell.length_b   1.000
_cell.length_c   1.000
_cell.angle_alpha   90.00
_cell.angle_beta   90.00
_cell.angle_gamma   90.00
#
_symmetry.space_group_name_H-M   'P 1'
#
loop_
_entity.id
_entity.type
_entity.pdbx_description
1 polymer ?
#
loop_
_entity_poly.entity_id
_entity_poly.type
_entity_poly.pdbx_seq_one_letter_code
_entity_poly.pdbx_strand_id
1 'polypeptide(L)' 'MNLTKTRYEVSLSPDAWDGVEIIARKFNLSVSELFEQVGSGLLAIVDPEDLEDIEDFLDLQIPFEGEPILENPE' A
#
# COMPACT_ATOMS: atom_id res chain seq x y z
N MET A 1 -5.32 21.45 26.74
CA MET A 1 -4.41 20.31 26.93
C MET A 1 -3.51 20.23 25.69
N ASN A 2 -2.22 20.55 25.81
CA ASN A 2 -1.27 20.41 24.71
C ASN A 2 -0.84 18.94 24.65
N LEU A 3 -1.37 18.19 23.70
CA LEU A 3 -0.86 16.87 23.35
C LEU A 3 0.48 17.09 22.64
N THR A 4 1.60 16.92 23.35
CA THR A 4 2.91 16.86 22.71
C THR A 4 2.93 15.61 21.81
N LYS A 5 2.73 15.81 20.50
CA LYS A 5 2.83 14.74 19.50
C LYS A 5 4.23 14.14 19.60
N THR A 6 4.33 12.91 20.08
CA THR A 6 5.59 12.17 20.11
C THR A 6 6.11 12.08 18.68
N ARG A 7 7.31 12.61 18.45
CA ARG A 7 8.00 12.52 17.16
C ARG A 7 8.99 11.38 17.24
N TYR A 8 8.88 10.45 16.30
CA TYR A 8 9.86 9.41 16.08
C TYR A 8 10.71 9.83 14.89
N GLU A 9 12.02 9.69 15.04
CA GLU A 9 12.99 9.96 13.98
C GLU A 9 13.72 8.66 13.68
N VAL A 10 13.90 8.38 12.38
CA VAL A 10 14.67 7.24 11.89
C VAL A 10 15.78 7.78 11.00
N SER A 11 17.02 7.43 11.34
CA SER A 11 18.18 7.73 10.51
C SER A 11 18.50 6.55 9.61
N LEU A 12 18.60 6.80 8.31
CA LEU A 12 18.99 5.82 7.30
C LEU A 12 20.35 6.21 6.69
N SER A 13 21.03 5.24 6.08
CA SER A 13 22.20 5.55 5.25
C SER A 13 21.78 6.36 4.01
N PRO A 14 22.70 7.11 3.38
CA PRO A 14 22.41 7.84 2.15
C PRO A 14 21.84 6.94 1.03
N ASP A 15 22.40 5.74 0.85
CA ASP A 15 21.94 4.79 -0.17
C ASP A 15 20.52 4.29 0.11
N ALA A 16 20.19 4.06 1.39
CA ALA A 16 18.83 3.67 1.78
C ALA A 16 17.84 4.83 1.55
N TRP A 17 18.24 6.07 1.80
CA TRP A 17 17.42 7.24 1.49
C TRP A 17 17.15 7.41 -0.01
N ASP A 18 18.17 7.20 -0.85
CA ASP A 18 18.01 7.23 -2.31
C ASP A 18 17.00 6.16 -2.78
N GLY A 19 17.07 4.96 -2.19
CA GLY A 19 16.08 3.90 -2.43
C GLY A 19 14.64 4.32 -2.09
N VAL A 20 14.43 4.96 -0.93
CA VAL A 20 13.10 5.47 -0.53
C VAL A 20 12.59 6.52 -1.50
N GLU A 21 13.45 7.46 -1.93
CA GLU A 21 13.07 8.49 -2.91
C GLU A 21 12.71 7.88 -4.26
N ILE A 22 13.46 6.89 -4.73
CA ILE A 22 13.17 6.18 -5.99
C ILE A 22 11.80 5.51 -5.91
N ILE A 23 11.50 4.83 -4.80
CA ILE A 23 10.20 4.17 -4.60
C ILE A 23 9.08 5.21 -4.61
N ALA A 24 9.21 6.30 -3.85
CA ALA A 24 8.21 7.35 -3.80
C ALA A 24 7.91 7.91 -5.21
N ARG A 25 8.96 8.18 -6.01
CA ARG A 25 8.82 8.64 -7.39
C ARG A 25 8.12 7.63 -8.29
N LYS A 26 8.35 6.32 -8.12
CA LYS A 26 7.67 5.26 -8.90
C LYS A 26 6.15 5.28 -8.69
N PHE A 27 5.70 5.60 -7.49
CA PHE A 27 4.28 5.75 -7.16
C PHE A 27 3.74 7.17 -7.39
N ASN A 28 4.58 8.09 -7.91
CA ASN A 28 4.27 9.51 -8.05
C ASN A 28 3.83 10.17 -6.72
N LEU A 29 4.49 9.77 -5.64
CA LEU A 29 4.27 10.26 -4.27
C LEU A 29 5.49 11.03 -3.77
N SER A 30 5.27 11.91 -2.79
CA SER A 30 6.35 12.33 -1.89
C SER A 30 6.71 11.24 -0.89
N VAL A 31 7.90 11.34 -0.28
CA VAL A 31 8.34 10.41 0.78
C VAL A 31 7.37 10.39 1.96
N SER A 32 6.83 11.54 2.35
CA SER A 32 5.86 11.63 3.44
C SER A 32 4.56 10.88 3.10
N GLU A 33 4.04 11.07 1.88
CA GLU A 33 2.82 10.39 1.42
C GLU A 33 3.03 8.89 1.31
N LEU A 34 4.19 8.45 0.83
CA LEU A 34 4.55 7.03 0.80
C LEU A 34 4.44 6.41 2.21
N PHE A 35 5.06 7.04 3.21
CA PHE A 35 5.00 6.53 4.58
C PHE A 35 3.61 6.65 5.22
N GLU A 36 2.84 7.69 4.88
CA GLU A 36 1.44 7.80 5.34
C GLU A 36 0.57 6.70 4.74
N GLN A 37 0.77 6.35 3.47
CA GLN A 37 0.05 5.25 2.83
C GLN A 37 0.45 3.89 3.41
N VAL A 38 1.74 3.68 3.68
CA VAL A 38 2.20 2.46 4.39
C VAL A 38 1.64 2.40 5.80
N GLY A 39 1.71 3.50 6.56
CA GLY A 39 1.22 3.56 7.93
C GLY A 39 -0.31 3.45 8.06
N SER A 40 -1.05 3.82 7.02
CA SER A 40 -2.52 3.65 6.95
C SER A 40 -2.95 2.30 6.39
N GLY A 41 -2.02 1.48 5.90
CA GLY A 41 -2.31 0.18 5.30
C GLY A 41 -2.85 0.26 3.86
N LEU A 42 -2.77 1.43 3.22
CA LEU A 42 -3.09 1.58 1.79
C LEU A 42 -1.98 1.05 0.88
N LEU A 43 -0.74 1.02 1.39
CA LEU A 43 0.39 0.36 0.76
C LEU A 43 0.96 -0.70 1.72
N ALA A 44 1.35 -1.84 1.18
CA ALA A 44 2.01 -2.91 1.91
C ALA A 44 3.44 -3.11 1.39
N ILE A 45 4.36 -3.41 2.29
CA ILE A 45 5.71 -3.88 1.94
C ILE A 45 5.66 -5.39 2.02
N VAL A 46 5.96 -6.05 0.90
CA VAL A 46 5.86 -7.50 0.76
C VAL A 46 7.24 -8.04 0.38
N ASP A 47 7.61 -9.18 0.95
CA ASP A 47 8.75 -9.92 0.44
C ASP A 47 8.32 -10.58 -0.89
N PRO A 48 9.13 -10.50 -1.96
CA PRO A 48 8.82 -11.21 -3.20
C PRO A 48 8.61 -12.72 -3.00
N GLU A 49 9.22 -13.34 -1.97
CA GLU A 49 8.98 -14.76 -1.66
C GLU A 49 7.57 -15.00 -1.07
N ASP A 50 6.94 -13.99 -0.48
CA ASP A 50 5.60 -14.05 0.10
C ASP A 50 4.49 -13.70 -0.94
N LEU A 51 4.85 -13.42 -2.20
CA LEU A 51 3.89 -13.00 -3.22
C LEU A 51 2.89 -14.09 -3.61
N GLU A 52 3.28 -15.37 -3.59
CA GLU A 52 2.39 -16.51 -3.92
C GLU A 52 1.19 -16.56 -2.96
N ASP A 53 1.42 -16.32 -1.66
CA ASP A 53 0.34 -16.25 -0.67
C ASP A 53 -0.56 -15.03 -0.88
N ILE A 54 0.01 -13.90 -1.32
CA ILE A 54 -0.73 -12.64 -1.49
C ILE A 54 -1.62 -12.69 -2.74
N GLU A 55 -1.15 -13.30 -3.83
CA GLU A 55 -1.96 -13.53 -5.03
C GLU A 55 -3.22 -14.35 -4.67
N ASP A 56 -3.07 -15.41 -3.88
CA ASP A 56 -4.19 -16.20 -3.35
C ASP A 56 -5.16 -15.36 -2.50
N PHE A 57 -4.67 -14.43 -1.68
CA PHE A 57 -5.51 -13.51 -0.89
C PHE A 57 -6.24 -12.46 -1.73
N LEU A 58 -5.60 -11.96 -2.80
CA LEU A 58 -6.20 -10.97 -3.71
C LEU A 58 -7.27 -11.60 -4.59
N ASP A 59 -7.04 -12.82 -5.08
CA ASP A 59 -8.04 -13.59 -5.84
C ASP A 59 -9.29 -13.89 -4.99
N LEU A 60 -9.12 -14.11 -3.69
CA LEU A 60 -10.24 -14.26 -2.74
C LEU A 60 -11.00 -12.95 -2.45
N GLN A 61 -10.39 -11.78 -2.69
CA GLN A 61 -10.99 -10.46 -2.47
C GLN A 61 -11.62 -9.84 -3.72
N ILE A 62 -11.51 -10.46 -4.89
CA ILE A 62 -12.28 -10.05 -6.07
C ILE A 62 -13.75 -10.36 -5.77
N PRO A 63 -14.64 -9.37 -5.62
CA PRO A 63 -16.06 -9.65 -5.62
C PRO A 63 -16.37 -10.25 -6.99
N PHE A 64 -17.03 -11.41 -7.01
CA PHE A 64 -17.71 -11.96 -8.18
C PHE A 64 -18.10 -10.80 -9.12
N GLU A 65 -17.49 -10.72 -10.31
CA GLU A 65 -18.13 -10.03 -11.42
C GLU A 65 -19.40 -10.83 -11.68
N GLY A 66 -20.46 -10.49 -10.92
CA GLY A 66 -21.79 -10.97 -11.17
C GLY A 66 -22.14 -10.46 -12.54
N GLU A 67 -22.10 -11.37 -13.52
CA GLU A 67 -22.70 -11.08 -14.81
C GLU A 67 -24.11 -10.54 -14.55
N PRO A 68 -24.52 -9.44 -15.18
CA PRO A 68 -25.84 -8.91 -14.97
C PRO A 68 -26.84 -9.99 -15.38
N ILE A 69 -27.63 -10.48 -14.42
CA ILE A 69 -28.81 -11.27 -14.74
C ILE A 69 -29.72 -10.38 -15.59
N LEU A 70 -29.69 -10.59 -16.90
CA LEU A 70 -30.71 -10.07 -17.81
C LEU A 70 -31.98 -10.90 -17.58
N GLU A 71 -32.61 -10.72 -16.42
CA GLU A 71 -33.99 -11.10 -16.25
C GLU A 71 -34.81 -9.97 -16.88
N ASN A 72 -35.16 -10.15 -18.15
CA ASN A 72 -36.15 -9.31 -18.82
C ASN A 72 -37.54 -9.85 -18.47
N PRO A 73 -38.36 -9.15 -17.67
CA PRO A 73 -39.76 -9.51 -17.53
C PRO A 73 -40.54 -8.80 -18.63
N GLU A 74 -40.96 -9.53 -19.68
CA GLU A 74 -42.27 -9.43 -20.36
C GLU A 74 -42.45 -10.64 -21.30
#